data_AF-A0A6G8PX51-F1
#
_entry.id   AF-A0A6G8PX51-F1
#
_cell.length_a   1.000
_cell.length_b   1.000
_cell.length_c   1.000
_cell.angle_alpha   90.00
_cell.angle_beta   90.00
_cell.angle_gamma   90.00
#
_symmetry.space_group_name_H-M   'P 1'
#
loop_
_entity.id
_entity.type
_entity.pdbx_description
1 polymer ?
#
loop_
_entity_poly.entity_id
_entity_poly.type
_entity_poly.pdbx_seq_one_letter_code
_entity_poly.pdbx_strand_id
1 'polypeptide(L)'
;MSDRPNILVIVSDTFRRDHLGAYGNRNIHTPHLDAFARSSVVFDGHLISSFPTMPARADILTGTFSYTFMGWQPLPRDLPTLPGSCRRPGT
;
A
#
# COMPACT_ATOMS: atom_id res chain seq x y z
N MET A 1 -18.45 19.67 11.88
CA MET A 1 -18.27 18.20 11.99
C MET A 1 -16.83 17.90 11.66
N SER A 2 -16.07 17.26 12.57
CA SER A 2 -14.68 16.87 12.29
C SER A 2 -14.71 15.75 11.26
N ASP A 3 -14.59 16.11 9.98
CA ASP A 3 -14.73 15.22 8.84
C ASP A 3 -13.47 14.36 8.68
N ARG A 4 -13.38 13.31 9.51
CA ARG A 4 -12.27 12.35 9.43
C ARG A 4 -12.65 11.26 8.43
N PRO A 5 -11.94 11.13 7.30
CA PRO A 5 -12.24 10.11 6.32
C PRO A 5 -11.92 8.72 6.89
N ASN A 6 -12.68 7.72 6.44
CA ASN A 6 -12.27 6.33 6.58
C ASN A 6 -11.15 6.04 5.59
N ILE A 7 -10.08 5.40 6.04
CA ILE A 7 -8.92 5.07 5.21
C ILE A 7 -8.91 3.56 4.98
N LEU A 8 -8.94 3.15 3.71
CA LEU A 8 -8.83 1.76 3.29
C LEU A 8 -7.54 1.58 2.48
N VAL A 9 -6.63 0.73 2.96
CA VAL A 9 -5.39 0.37 2.27
C VAL A 9 -5.54 -1.04 1.72
N ILE A 10 -5.59 -1.16 0.39
CA ILE A 10 -5.69 -2.45 -0.31
C ILE A 10 -4.32 -2.78 -0.88
N VAL A 11 -3.77 -3.95 -0.52
CA VAL A 11 -2.48 -4.44 -1.00
C VAL A 11 -2.67 -5.78 -1.70
N SER A 12 -2.25 -5.87 -2.95
CA SER A 12 -2.18 -7.12 -3.71
C SER A 12 -0.74 -7.64 -3.75
N ASP A 13 -0.55 -8.93 -3.52
CA ASP A 13 0.77 -9.55 -3.47
C ASP A 13 1.22 -10.04 -4.85
N THR A 14 2.47 -9.77 -5.22
CA THR A 14 3.06 -10.23 -6.49
C THR A 14 2.28 -9.75 -7.73
N PHE A 15 1.49 -8.68 -7.58
CA PHE A 15 0.68 -8.14 -8.66
C PHE A 15 1.51 -7.25 -9.59
N ARG A 16 1.68 -7.69 -10.83
CA ARG A 16 2.43 -6.93 -11.83
C ARG A 16 1.60 -5.76 -12.35
N ARG A 17 2.26 -4.59 -12.48
CA ARG A 17 1.65 -3.37 -13.05
C ARG A 17 1.03 -3.62 -14.41
N ASP A 18 1.71 -4.36 -15.28
CA ASP A 18 1.27 -4.64 -16.64
C ASP A 18 0.11 -5.65 -16.71
N HIS A 19 -0.38 -6.18 -15.58
CA HIS A 19 -1.57 -7.04 -15.52
C HIS A 19 -2.87 -6.29 -15.21
N LEU A 20 -2.82 -4.96 -15.14
CA LEU A 20 -3.97 -4.11 -14.86
C LEU A 20 -4.43 -3.34 -16.11
N GLY A 21 -5.73 -3.38 -16.41
CA GLY A 21 -6.33 -2.68 -17.56
C GLY A 21 -6.09 -1.17 -17.54
N ALA A 22 -6.11 -0.56 -16.35
CA ALA A 22 -5.77 0.85 -16.15
C ALA A 22 -4.36 1.25 -16.64
N TYR A 23 -3.43 0.28 -16.77
CA TYR A 23 -2.10 0.49 -17.37
C TYR A 23 -1.99 0.00 -18.82
N GLY A 24 -3.12 -0.23 -19.50
CA GLY A 24 -3.19 -0.56 -20.92
C GLY A 24 -3.23 -2.05 -21.26
N ASN A 25 -3.35 -2.95 -20.27
CA ASN A 25 -3.51 -4.38 -20.55
C ASN A 25 -4.87 -4.65 -21.22
N ARG A 26 -4.86 -5.36 -22.36
CA ARG A 26 -6.06 -5.74 -23.13
C ARG A 26 -6.46 -7.22 -22.99
N ASN A 27 -5.59 -8.03 -22.39
CA ASN A 27 -5.75 -9.48 -22.28
C ASN A 27 -6.38 -9.90 -20.94
N ILE A 28 -6.07 -9.17 -19.86
CA ILE A 28 -6.56 -9.44 -18.50
C ILE A 28 -7.71 -8.49 -18.20
N HIS A 29 -8.81 -9.05 -17.70
CA HIS A 29 -10.03 -8.30 -17.42
C HIS A 29 -10.11 -7.85 -15.96
N THR A 30 -9.95 -6.54 -15.71
CA THR A 30 -9.95 -5.94 -14.35
C THR A 30 -11.00 -4.84 -14.17
N PRO A 31 -12.29 -5.09 -14.51
CA PRO A 31 -13.28 -4.03 -14.71
C PRO A 31 -13.53 -3.17 -13.46
N HIS A 32 -13.45 -3.74 -12.26
CA HIS A 32 -13.64 -3.00 -11.01
C HIS A 32 -12.46 -2.10 -10.66
N LEU A 33 -11.23 -2.58 -10.88
CA LEU A 33 -10.03 -1.78 -10.64
C LEU A 33 -9.90 -0.68 -11.71
N ASP A 34 -10.26 -0.99 -12.96
CA ASP A 34 -10.28 -0.02 -14.05
C ASP A 34 -11.35 1.07 -13.80
N ALA A 35 -12.51 0.69 -13.25
CA ALA A 35 -13.52 1.64 -12.83
C ALA A 35 -13.06 2.53 -11.69
N PHE A 36 -12.42 1.94 -10.67
CA PHE A 36 -11.85 2.68 -9.56
C PHE A 36 -10.76 3.67 -10.02
N ALA A 37 -9.91 3.26 -10.96
CA ALA A 37 -8.85 4.10 -11.52
C ALA A 37 -9.39 5.37 -12.21
N ARG A 38 -10.56 5.30 -12.88
CA ARG A 38 -11.16 6.46 -13.58
C ARG A 38 -11.56 7.61 -12.64
N SER A 39 -11.78 7.33 -11.36
CA SER A 39 -12.11 8.33 -10.34
C SER A 39 -10.99 8.51 -9.31
N SER A 40 -9.79 8.01 -9.59
CA SER A 40 -8.64 8.04 -8.68
C SER A 40 -7.45 8.77 -9.30
N VAL A 41 -6.49 9.15 -8.46
CA VAL A 41 -5.15 9.50 -8.93
C VAL A 41 -4.38 8.21 -9.19
N VAL A 42 -3.85 8.06 -10.41
CA VAL A 42 -3.07 6.89 -10.83
C VAL A 42 -1.61 7.31 -10.97
N PHE A 43 -0.70 6.52 -10.38
CA PHE A 43 0.74 6.80 -10.39
C PHE A 43 1.46 5.89 -11.38
N ASP A 44 1.94 6.44 -12.49
CA ASP A 44 2.72 5.67 -13.48
C ASP A 44 4.10 5.24 -12.97
N GLY A 45 4.69 6.02 -12.05
CA GLY A 45 6.02 5.81 -11.49
C GLY A 45 6.02 5.35 -10.03
N HIS A 46 5.04 4.54 -9.60
CA HIS A 46 5.03 4.00 -8.23
C HIS A 46 6.12 2.93 -8.06
N LEU A 47 7.15 3.24 -7.27
CA LEU A 47 8.25 2.33 -6.94
C LEU A 47 8.15 1.87 -5.49
N ILE A 48 8.49 0.60 -5.25
CA ILE A 48 8.58 0.07 -3.89
C ILE A 48 9.95 0.39 -3.28
N SER A 49 9.97 0.61 -1.98
CA SER A 49 11.18 0.90 -1.20
C SER A 49 12.04 -0.34 -0.97
N SER A 50 11.42 -1.47 -0.64
CA SER A 50 12.13 -2.73 -0.35
C SER A 50 11.46 -3.94 -1.01
N PHE A 51 12.24 -5.02 -1.16
CA PHE A 51 11.82 -6.33 -1.67
C PHE A 51 12.43 -7.44 -0.79
N PRO A 52 11.76 -8.58 -0.48
CA PRO A 52 10.48 -9.12 -0.98
C PRO A 52 9.26 -8.73 -0.11
N THR A 53 8.21 -9.57 -0.02
CA THR A 53 6.92 -9.29 0.61
C THR A 53 6.99 -8.69 2.03
N MET A 54 7.79 -9.28 2.93
CA MET A 54 7.87 -8.82 4.33
C MET A 54 8.40 -7.38 4.46
N PRO A 55 9.59 -7.03 3.93
CA PRO A 55 10.09 -5.66 4.03
C PRO A 55 9.24 -4.68 3.23
N ALA A 56 8.67 -5.05 2.08
CA ALA A 56 7.75 -4.18 1.34
C ALA A 56 6.51 -3.79 2.17
N ARG A 57 5.94 -4.74 2.91
CA ARG A 57 4.80 -4.47 3.82
C ARG A 57 5.22 -3.63 5.02
N ALA A 58 6.41 -3.83 5.57
CA ALA A 58 6.95 -3.01 6.65
C ALA A 58 7.12 -1.54 6.20
N ASP A 59 7.61 -1.32 4.99
CA ASP A 59 7.76 0.02 4.42
C ASP A 59 6.41 0.71 4.20
N ILE A 60 5.42 -0.01 3.66
CA ILE A 60 4.05 0.52 3.48
C ILE A 60 3.44 0.92 4.83
N LEU A 61 3.66 0.12 5.87
CA LEU A 61 3.06 0.37 7.18
C LEU A 61 3.78 1.46 7.98
N THR A 62 5.11 1.57 7.87
CA THR A 62 5.91 2.52 8.67
C THR A 62 6.20 3.82 7.94
N GLY A 63 6.14 3.84 6.61
CA GLY A 63 6.58 4.97 5.79
C GLY A 63 8.11 5.14 5.79
N THR A 64 8.87 4.09 6.09
CA THR A 64 10.35 4.13 6.19
C THR A 64 11.01 3.03 5.35
N PHE A 65 12.32 3.12 5.12
CA PHE A 65 13.12 2.09 4.45
C PHE A 65 13.53 0.99 5.44
N SER A 66 12.58 0.13 5.82
CA SER A 66 12.74 -0.84 6.91
C SER A 66 13.90 -1.81 6.68
N TYR A 67 14.19 -2.15 5.42
CA TYR A 67 15.31 -3.03 5.06
C TYR A 67 16.68 -2.53 5.56
N THR A 68 16.83 -1.22 5.80
CA THR A 68 18.10 -0.64 6.28
C THR A 68 18.38 -0.88 7.76
N PHE A 69 17.36 -1.19 8.56
CA PHE A 69 17.49 -1.33 10.02
C PHE A 69 16.75 -2.55 10.60
N MET A 70 15.99 -3.30 9.80
CA MET A 70 15.26 -4.49 10.22
C MET A 70 15.70 -5.74 9.46
N GLY A 71 15.81 -6.86 10.18
CA GLY A 71 15.93 -8.19 9.60
C GLY A 71 14.59 -8.82 9.21
N TRP A 72 14.64 -10.11 8.85
CA TRP A 72 13.44 -10.94 8.63
C TRP A 72 12.81 -11.33 9.96
N GLN A 73 11.94 -10.45 10.48
CA GLN A 73 11.34 -10.58 11.80
C GLN A 73 9.95 -9.90 11.83
N PRO A 74 9.14 -10.16 12.87
CA PRO A 74 7.92 -9.39 13.10
C PRO A 74 8.19 -7.89 13.20
N LEU A 75 7.23 -7.06 12.77
CA LEU A 75 7.34 -5.61 12.93
C LEU A 75 7.46 -5.24 14.42
N PRO A 76 8.54 -4.53 14.83
CA PRO A 76 8.67 -4.06 16.21
C PRO A 76 7.46 -3.22 16.63
N ARG A 77 6.98 -3.44 17.87
CA ARG A 77 5.71 -2.88 18.35
C ARG A 77 5.76 -1.38 18.64
N ASP A 78 6.95 -0.87 18.86
CA ASP A 78 7.29 0.51 19.18
C ASP A 78 7.46 1.39 17.94
N LEU A 79 7.54 0.79 16.74
CA LEU A 79 7.63 1.57 15.51
C LEU A 79 6.30 2.30 15.22
N PRO A 80 6.36 3.59 14.86
CA PRO A 80 5.21 4.28 14.32
C PRO A 80 4.69 3.58 13.07
N THR A 81 3.37 3.43 12.98
CA THR A 81 2.72 2.82 11.82
C THR A 81 1.54 3.64 11.37
N LEU A 82 1.17 3.55 10.09
CA LEU A 82 -0.01 4.20 9.51
C LEU A 82 -1.28 3.89 10.31
N PRO A 83 -1.60 2.63 10.69
CA PRO A 83 -2.77 2.36 11.54
C PRO A 83 -2.64 2.99 12.92
N GLY A 84 -1.44 3.01 13.52
CA GLY A 84 -1.19 3.66 14.80
C GLY A 84 -1.46 5.16 14.76
N SER A 85 -0.99 5.83 13.69
CA SER A 85 -1.23 7.26 13.46
C SER A 85 -2.69 7.59 13.17
N CYS A 86 -3.46 6.65 12.61
CA CYS A 86 -4.89 6.81 12.36
C CYS A 86 -5.77 6.46 13.58
N ARG A 87 -5.19 5.95 14.67
CA ARG A 87 -5.93 5.50 15.85
C ARG A 87 -6.62 6.67 16.55
N ARG A 88 -7.84 6.43 17.05
CA ARG A 88 -8.48 7.39 17.95
C ARG A 88 -7.80 7.34 19.32
N PRO A 89 -7.61 8.47 20.00
CA PRO A 89 -7.21 8.44 21.41
C PRO A 89 -8.22 7.59 22.20
N GLY A 90 -7.77 6.54 22.89
CA GLY A 90 -8.59 5.72 23.79
C GLY A 90 -9.34 4.52 23.19
N THR A 91 -9.28 4.29 21.87
CA THR A 91 -9.52 2.95 21.30
C THR A 91 -8.25 2.17 21.37
#